data_AF-A0A1F2WIT7-F1
#
_entry.id   AF-A0A1F2WIT7-F1
#
_cell.length_a   1.000
_cell.length_b   1.000
_cell.length_c   1.000
_cell.angle_alpha   90.00
_cell.angle_beta   90.00
_cell.angle_gamma   90.00
#
_symmetry.space_group_name_H-M   'P 1'
#
loop_
_entity.id
_entity.type
_entity.pdbx_description
1 polymer ?
#
loop_
_entity_poly.entity_id
_entity_poly.type
_entity_poly.pdbx_seq_one_letter_code
_entity_poly.pdbx_strand_id
1 'polypeptide(L)'
;MRSQDELLRRKRRLATVHRRRRLRFALGFGAFCVIVAGIVIAATARGSTEQVGSRGLLAGGEQSPSAPVAVLGEEHPAFARLGDRNLLLPVDASDATIIAYQSLSDERAVALTPIGDQANANSVIRFFRGIFSSDPPIRYYLLKSSEGEGTTSVLVGAPAGSPVFAPISGVVIAVKEYMLYGKHTDVQIDIRPEKTSGITVTLLFVSDPVVSIGDIVTAGKTQLGNVRECPQELAENLAVYTHDSGSHVYLQATEEPVN
;
A
#
# COMPACT_ATOMS: atom_id res chain seq x y z
N MET A 1 25.65 -58.45 -4.71
CA MET A 1 24.37 -58.43 -5.46
C MET A 1 23.10 -58.41 -4.59
N ARG A 2 23.05 -58.93 -3.35
CA ARG A 2 21.82 -58.94 -2.51
C ARG A 2 21.34 -57.58 -1.94
N SER A 3 22.18 -56.55 -1.91
CA SER A 3 21.87 -55.26 -1.24
C SER A 3 21.09 -54.26 -2.13
N GLN A 4 21.21 -54.33 -3.46
CA GLN A 4 20.49 -53.41 -4.35
C GLN A 4 19.01 -53.77 -4.55
N ASP A 5 18.66 -55.06 -4.47
CA ASP A 5 17.27 -55.51 -4.59
C ASP A 5 16.40 -55.13 -3.40
N GLU A 6 16.98 -55.03 -2.20
CA GLU A 6 16.26 -54.61 -0.99
C GLU A 6 15.95 -53.10 -0.98
N LEU A 7 16.85 -52.27 -1.51
CA LEU A 7 16.66 -50.84 -1.69
C LEU A 7 15.57 -50.52 -2.74
N LEU A 8 15.52 -51.29 -3.83
CA LEU A 8 14.48 -51.16 -4.86
C LEU A 8 13.10 -51.64 -4.36
N ARG A 9 13.06 -52.68 -3.52
CA ARG A 9 11.83 -53.16 -2.86
C ARG A 9 11.29 -52.15 -1.83
N ARG A 10 12.17 -51.47 -1.07
CA ARG A 10 11.77 -50.37 -0.15
C ARG A 10 11.24 -49.14 -0.89
N LYS A 11 11.87 -48.72 -2.00
CA LYS A 11 11.39 -47.60 -2.83
C LYS A 11 10.01 -47.87 -3.47
N ARG A 12 9.73 -49.11 -3.90
CA ARG A 12 8.42 -49.47 -4.49
C ARG A 12 7.27 -49.53 -3.47
N ARG A 13 7.55 -49.82 -2.19
CA ARG A 13 6.52 -49.79 -1.12
C ARG A 13 6.12 -48.38 -0.68
N LEU A 14 7.00 -47.39 -0.79
CA LEU A 14 6.69 -45.99 -0.44
C LEU A 14 5.89 -45.27 -1.53
N ALA A 15 6.12 -45.61 -2.81
CA ALA A 15 5.42 -44.99 -3.94
C ALA A 15 3.91 -45.32 -4.01
N THR A 16 3.50 -46.51 -3.54
CA THR A 16 2.09 -46.96 -3.56
C THR A 16 1.24 -46.36 -2.44
N VAL A 17 1.83 -46.00 -1.30
CA VAL A 17 1.12 -45.38 -0.15
C VAL A 17 0.83 -43.89 -0.43
N HIS A 18 1.74 -43.16 -1.07
CA HIS A 18 1.53 -41.76 -1.43
C HIS A 18 0.47 -41.55 -2.53
N ARG A 19 0.32 -42.49 -3.47
CA ARG A 19 -0.66 -42.40 -4.57
C ARG A 19 -2.12 -42.54 -4.09
N ARG A 20 -2.37 -43.34 -3.06
CA ARG A 20 -3.72 -43.55 -2.49
C ARG A 20 -4.20 -42.40 -1.59
N ARG A 21 -3.29 -41.62 -0.96
CA ARG A 21 -3.66 -40.44 -0.15
C ARG A 21 -3.95 -39.20 -0.99
N ARG A 22 -3.26 -38.99 -2.12
CA ARG A 22 -3.53 -37.83 -3.02
C ARG A 22 -4.87 -37.91 -3.76
N LEU A 23 -5.34 -39.11 -4.11
CA LEU A 23 -6.66 -39.26 -4.76
C LEU A 23 -7.83 -38.93 -3.83
N ARG A 24 -7.71 -39.23 -2.52
CA ARG A 24 -8.75 -38.93 -1.52
C ARG A 24 -8.89 -37.43 -1.23
N PHE A 25 -7.79 -36.68 -1.27
CA PHE A 25 -7.81 -35.21 -1.15
C PHE A 25 -8.33 -34.52 -2.42
N ALA A 26 -8.03 -35.04 -3.61
CA ALA A 26 -8.53 -34.50 -4.87
C ALA A 26 -10.06 -34.66 -5.04
N LEU A 27 -10.62 -35.80 -4.60
CA LEU A 27 -12.07 -36.03 -4.62
C LEU A 27 -12.82 -35.16 -3.59
N GLY A 28 -12.22 -34.88 -2.42
CA GLY A 28 -12.80 -33.98 -1.42
C GLY A 28 -12.81 -32.50 -1.86
N PHE A 29 -11.74 -32.05 -2.53
CA PHE A 29 -11.64 -30.68 -3.03
C PHE A 29 -12.62 -30.40 -4.19
N GLY A 30 -12.80 -31.38 -5.09
CA GLY A 30 -13.79 -31.27 -6.17
C GLY A 30 -15.24 -31.15 -5.67
N ALA A 31 -15.61 -31.92 -4.65
CA ALA A 31 -16.95 -31.83 -4.03
C ALA A 31 -17.18 -30.48 -3.33
N PHE A 32 -16.14 -29.92 -2.70
CA PHE A 32 -16.20 -28.59 -2.07
C PHE A 32 -16.40 -27.47 -3.10
N CYS A 33 -15.71 -27.50 -4.24
CA CYS A 33 -15.89 -26.50 -5.30
C CYS A 33 -17.30 -26.51 -5.90
N VAL A 34 -17.93 -27.69 -6.04
CA VAL A 34 -19.31 -27.79 -6.56
C VAL A 34 -20.33 -27.26 -5.56
N ILE A 35 -20.12 -27.46 -4.25
CA ILE A 35 -20.99 -26.93 -3.21
C ILE A 35 -20.88 -25.39 -3.15
N VAL A 36 -19.67 -24.84 -3.20
CA VAL A 36 -19.46 -23.38 -3.23
C VAL A 36 -20.07 -22.76 -4.49
N ALA A 37 -19.89 -23.38 -5.65
CA ALA A 37 -20.52 -22.92 -6.89
C ALA A 37 -22.06 -22.96 -6.81
N GLY A 38 -22.63 -24.01 -6.20
CA GLY A 38 -24.07 -24.11 -5.97
C GLY A 38 -24.62 -23.02 -5.04
N ILE A 39 -23.88 -22.65 -3.99
CA ILE A 39 -24.26 -21.57 -3.07
C ILE A 39 -24.21 -20.20 -3.77
N VAL A 40 -23.18 -19.96 -4.60
CA VAL A 40 -23.05 -18.71 -5.38
C VAL A 40 -24.20 -18.57 -6.39
N ILE A 41 -24.56 -19.65 -7.09
CA ILE A 41 -25.68 -19.63 -8.06
C ILE A 41 -27.04 -19.48 -7.35
N ALA A 42 -27.21 -20.10 -6.18
CA ALA A 42 -28.43 -19.93 -5.39
C ALA A 42 -28.59 -18.51 -4.79
N ALA A 43 -27.47 -17.85 -4.50
CA ALA A 43 -27.47 -16.47 -3.98
C ALA A 43 -27.71 -15.42 -5.08
N THR A 44 -27.28 -15.64 -6.31
CA THR A 44 -27.50 -14.71 -7.43
C THR A 44 -28.87 -14.86 -8.10
N ALA A 45 -29.55 -16.00 -7.90
CA ALA A 45 -30.91 -16.22 -8.40
C ALA A 45 -32.00 -15.49 -7.58
N ARG A 46 -31.65 -14.82 -6.47
CA ARG A 46 -32.59 -14.15 -5.57
C ARG A 46 -32.14 -12.72 -5.26
N GLY A 47 -32.02 -11.90 -6.30
CA GLY A 47 -31.79 -10.46 -6.19
C GLY A 47 -32.77 -9.69 -7.06
N SER A 48 -33.83 -9.19 -6.44
CA SER A 48 -34.84 -8.29 -7.00
C SER A 48 -34.21 -7.00 -7.52
N THR A 49 -34.60 -6.61 -8.73
CA THR A 49 -34.23 -5.34 -9.36
C THR A 49 -34.99 -4.20 -8.68
N GLU A 50 -34.39 -3.53 -7.70
CA GLU A 50 -34.86 -2.21 -7.27
C GLU A 50 -34.09 -1.12 -8.01
N GLN A 51 -34.82 -0.37 -8.83
CA GLN A 51 -34.41 0.94 -9.34
C GLN A 51 -34.19 1.88 -8.17
N VAL A 52 -32.94 2.25 -7.89
CA VAL A 52 -32.64 3.35 -6.96
C VAL A 52 -32.58 4.65 -7.76
N GLY A 53 -33.54 5.52 -7.46
CA GLY A 53 -33.78 6.79 -8.12
C GLY A 53 -32.64 7.80 -7.94
N SER A 54 -32.59 8.73 -8.90
CA SER A 54 -31.66 9.84 -9.07
C SER A 54 -31.76 10.94 -8.00
N ARG A 55 -31.76 10.57 -6.71
CA ARG A 55 -31.91 11.51 -5.57
C ARG A 55 -30.82 11.42 -4.51
N GLY A 56 -29.68 10.79 -4.83
CA GLY A 56 -28.51 10.66 -3.94
C GLY A 56 -27.30 11.51 -4.34
N LEU A 57 -27.43 12.51 -5.21
CA LEU A 57 -26.30 13.31 -5.72
C LEU A 57 -25.85 14.47 -4.80
N LEU A 58 -26.31 14.54 -3.54
CA LEU A 58 -26.00 15.66 -2.63
C LEU A 58 -25.76 15.26 -1.16
N ALA A 59 -25.37 14.01 -0.88
CA ALA A 59 -24.87 13.62 0.45
C ALA A 59 -23.45 13.11 0.31
N GLY A 60 -22.54 13.66 1.13
CA GLY A 60 -21.10 13.44 1.08
C GLY A 60 -20.71 11.97 0.94
N GLY A 61 -19.67 11.72 0.13
CA GLY A 61 -19.18 10.40 -0.20
C GLY A 61 -18.94 9.57 1.06
N GLU A 62 -19.77 8.55 1.24
CA GLU A 62 -19.46 7.48 2.19
C GLU A 62 -18.17 6.81 1.72
N GLN A 63 -17.13 6.87 2.56
CA GLN A 63 -15.84 6.24 2.27
C GLN A 63 -16.04 4.75 1.99
N SER A 64 -15.30 4.24 1.00
CA SER A 64 -15.30 2.83 0.68
C SER A 64 -14.89 2.00 1.92
N PRO A 65 -15.54 0.87 2.23
CA PRO A 65 -15.16 0.00 3.36
C PRO A 65 -13.72 -0.54 3.28
N SER A 66 -13.05 -0.33 2.14
CA SER A 66 -11.64 -0.63 1.88
C SER A 66 -10.68 0.53 2.19
N ALA A 67 -11.14 1.68 2.69
CA ALA A 67 -10.29 2.84 2.97
C ALA A 67 -9.12 2.48 3.92
N PRO A 68 -7.89 2.95 3.65
CA PRO A 68 -6.71 2.61 4.43
C PRO A 68 -6.71 3.22 5.82
N VAL A 69 -7.46 4.29 6.07
CA VAL A 69 -7.49 4.98 7.37
C VAL A 69 -8.91 5.00 7.93
N ALA A 70 -9.08 4.60 9.18
CA ALA A 70 -10.35 4.75 9.88
C ALA A 70 -10.47 6.20 10.39
N VAL A 71 -11.45 6.96 9.87
CA VAL A 71 -11.66 8.36 10.23
C VAL A 71 -12.26 8.46 11.63
N LEU A 72 -11.40 8.51 12.66
CA LEU A 72 -11.87 8.59 14.05
C LEU A 72 -11.10 9.59 14.94
N GLY A 73 -10.25 10.48 14.40
CA GLY A 73 -9.69 11.52 15.28
C GLY A 73 -8.66 12.50 14.72
N GLU A 74 -7.79 12.08 13.80
CA GLU A 74 -6.73 12.96 13.25
C GLU A 74 -6.84 13.05 11.72
N GLU A 75 -6.74 14.27 11.18
CA GLU A 75 -6.74 14.57 9.74
C GLU A 75 -5.49 13.99 9.05
N HIS A 76 -4.33 14.05 9.73
CA HIS A 76 -3.06 13.52 9.25
C HIS A 76 -2.42 12.59 10.29
N PRO A 77 -2.92 11.36 10.47
CA PRO A 77 -2.39 10.43 11.45
C PRO A 77 -0.98 9.95 11.08
N ALA A 78 -0.20 9.54 12.08
CA ALA A 78 1.10 8.94 11.86
C ALA A 78 0.99 7.57 11.17
N PHE A 79 1.55 7.43 9.97
CA PHE A 79 1.43 6.21 9.16
C PHE A 79 2.75 5.43 9.02
N ALA A 80 3.87 6.06 9.31
CA ALA A 80 5.19 5.44 9.25
C ALA A 80 6.14 6.08 10.27
N ARG A 81 7.27 5.41 10.52
CA ARG A 81 8.41 5.98 11.24
C ARG A 81 9.65 6.05 10.37
N LEU A 82 10.37 7.15 10.53
CA LEU A 82 11.71 7.38 10.02
C LEU A 82 12.65 7.53 11.21
N GLY A 83 13.36 6.45 11.55
CA GLY A 83 14.11 6.36 12.81
C GLY A 83 13.19 6.53 14.02
N ASP A 84 13.42 7.57 14.82
CA ASP A 84 12.63 7.91 16.02
C ASP A 84 11.46 8.87 15.74
N ARG A 85 11.31 9.35 14.50
CA ARG A 85 10.28 10.31 14.10
C ARG A 85 9.08 9.63 13.47
N ASN A 86 7.89 10.15 13.76
CA ASN A 86 6.68 9.80 13.03
C ASN A 86 6.63 10.60 11.72
N LEU A 87 6.25 9.94 10.64
CA LEU A 87 5.78 10.56 9.40
C LEU A 87 4.25 10.61 9.46
N LEU A 88 3.70 11.80 9.26
CA LEU A 88 2.26 12.03 9.17
C LEU A 88 1.78 11.84 7.74
N LEU A 89 0.54 11.41 7.60
CA LEU A 89 -0.07 11.17 6.30
C LEU A 89 -0.02 12.46 5.45
N PRO A 90 0.56 12.43 4.24
CA PRO A 90 0.75 13.64 3.43
C PRO A 90 -0.54 14.11 2.74
N VAL A 91 -1.67 13.41 2.94
CA VAL A 91 -3.00 13.77 2.43
C VAL A 91 -3.99 13.61 3.59
N ASP A 92 -5.20 14.14 3.47
CA ASP A 92 -6.25 13.93 4.46
C ASP A 92 -6.55 12.42 4.59
N ALA A 93 -6.73 11.94 5.82
CA ALA A 93 -7.22 10.61 6.12
C ALA A 93 -8.53 10.29 5.40
N SER A 94 -9.39 11.29 5.15
CA SER A 94 -10.63 11.10 4.39
C SER A 94 -10.39 10.77 2.91
N ASP A 95 -9.32 11.35 2.34
CA ASP A 95 -8.96 11.28 0.93
C ASP A 95 -8.03 10.11 0.60
N ALA A 96 -7.39 9.54 1.62
CA ALA A 96 -6.45 8.44 1.43
C ALA A 96 -7.14 7.21 0.82
N THR A 97 -6.66 6.75 -0.33
CA THR A 97 -7.18 5.56 -1.04
C THR A 97 -6.31 4.33 -0.87
N ILE A 98 -4.99 4.52 -0.65
CA ILE A 98 -4.06 3.44 -0.29
C ILE A 98 -2.87 3.97 0.50
N ILE A 99 -2.24 3.08 1.28
CA ILE A 99 -0.87 3.22 1.76
C ILE A 99 -0.10 1.96 1.36
N ALA A 100 0.83 2.08 0.43
CA ALA A 100 1.54 0.95 -0.15
C ALA A 100 3.05 1.15 -0.09
N TYR A 101 3.77 0.26 0.58
CA TYR A 101 5.22 0.27 0.70
C TYR A 101 5.85 -0.59 -0.38
N GLN A 102 7.02 -0.17 -0.86
CA GLN A 102 7.82 -0.94 -1.81
C GLN A 102 9.32 -0.75 -1.56
N SER A 103 10.11 -1.69 -2.08
CA SER A 103 11.57 -1.61 -2.08
C SER A 103 12.07 -0.87 -3.32
N LEU A 104 13.17 -0.13 -3.16
CA LEU A 104 13.97 0.47 -4.23
C LEU A 104 15.43 0.06 -4.10
N SER A 105 16.09 -0.12 -5.26
CA SER A 105 17.54 -0.23 -5.37
C SER A 105 18.20 1.15 -5.29
N ASP A 106 18.14 1.80 -4.14
CA ASP A 106 18.99 2.95 -3.84
C ASP A 106 19.72 2.65 -2.53
N GLU A 107 21.05 2.57 -2.59
CA GLU A 107 21.91 2.27 -1.45
C GLU A 107 21.79 3.31 -0.33
N ARG A 108 21.33 4.52 -0.67
CA ARG A 108 21.08 5.59 0.29
C ARG A 108 19.67 5.55 0.89
N ALA A 109 18.79 4.69 0.39
CA ALA A 109 17.41 4.67 0.84
C ALA A 109 17.31 4.15 2.28
N VAL A 110 16.62 4.92 3.12
CA VAL A 110 16.40 4.57 4.51
C VAL A 110 15.08 3.80 4.63
N ALA A 111 15.13 2.67 5.31
CA ALA A 111 13.94 1.87 5.56
C ALA A 111 12.95 2.62 6.47
N LEU A 112 11.70 2.75 6.01
CA LEU A 112 10.60 3.23 6.81
C LEU A 112 10.03 2.08 7.64
N THR A 113 9.56 2.36 8.85
CA THR A 113 8.84 1.38 9.67
C THR A 113 7.34 1.68 9.60
N PRO A 114 6.52 0.84 8.94
CA PRO A 114 5.08 1.07 8.83
C PRO A 114 4.39 1.11 10.19
N ILE A 115 3.40 2.00 10.34
CA ILE A 115 2.47 2.02 11.47
C ILE A 115 1.10 1.55 10.95
N GLY A 116 0.53 0.54 11.60
CA GLY A 116 -0.78 -0.01 11.26
C GLY A 116 -0.73 -1.51 10.98
N ASP A 117 -1.76 -2.01 10.28
CA ASP A 117 -1.90 -3.41 9.95
C ASP A 117 -1.66 -3.70 8.47
N GLN A 118 -0.77 -4.66 8.21
CA GLN A 118 -0.52 -5.12 6.86
C GLN A 118 -1.71 -5.91 6.32
N ALA A 119 -2.43 -5.35 5.36
CA ALA A 119 -3.63 -5.93 4.75
C ALA A 119 -3.32 -7.24 3.99
N ASN A 120 -2.16 -7.29 3.32
CA ASN A 120 -1.73 -8.43 2.52
C ASN A 120 -0.82 -9.43 3.26
N ALA A 121 -0.80 -9.41 4.60
CA ALA A 121 -0.09 -10.43 5.40
C ALA A 121 -0.75 -11.83 5.27
N ASN A 122 0.07 -12.87 5.39
CA ASN A 122 -0.36 -14.27 5.33
C ASN A 122 -1.51 -14.58 6.30
N SER A 123 -2.45 -15.42 5.86
CA SER A 123 -3.75 -15.71 6.48
C SER A 123 -3.70 -16.19 7.94
N VAL A 124 -2.60 -16.77 8.40
CA VAL A 124 -2.43 -17.24 9.80
C VAL A 124 -2.29 -16.07 10.78
N ILE A 125 -1.67 -14.95 10.37
CA ILE A 125 -1.51 -13.75 11.21
C ILE A 125 -2.84 -13.00 11.35
N ARG A 126 -3.67 -13.02 10.30
CA ARG A 126 -5.01 -12.41 10.28
C ARG A 126 -5.97 -13.04 11.29
N PHE A 127 -5.89 -14.37 11.46
CA PHE A 127 -6.72 -15.11 12.42
C PHE A 127 -6.43 -14.72 13.87
N PHE A 128 -5.17 -14.57 14.26
CA PHE A 128 -4.83 -14.16 15.63
C PHE A 128 -5.21 -12.69 15.92
N ARG A 129 -5.13 -11.79 14.93
CA ARG A 129 -5.50 -10.37 15.10
C ARG A 129 -7.01 -10.13 15.17
N GLY A 130 -7.80 -10.91 14.42
CA GLY A 130 -9.27 -10.80 14.41
C GLY A 130 -9.95 -11.24 15.70
N ILE A 131 -9.24 -11.92 16.61
CA ILE A 131 -9.76 -12.31 17.93
C ILE A 131 -9.53 -11.20 18.97
N PHE A 132 -8.63 -10.24 18.70
CA PHE A 132 -8.18 -9.24 19.68
C PHE A 132 -8.30 -7.77 19.24
N SER A 133 -8.86 -7.44 18.08
CA SER A 133 -8.78 -6.06 17.56
C SER A 133 -10.14 -5.46 17.20
N SER A 134 -10.43 -4.31 17.79
CA SER A 134 -11.16 -3.22 17.11
C SER A 134 -10.45 -2.89 15.79
N ASP A 135 -11.18 -2.48 14.75
CA ASP A 135 -10.58 -2.17 13.44
C ASP A 135 -9.33 -1.27 13.60
N PRO A 136 -8.17 -1.66 13.07
CA PRO A 136 -6.94 -0.90 13.20
C PRO A 136 -7.10 0.46 12.49
N PRO A 137 -6.60 1.57 13.09
CA PRO A 137 -6.81 2.90 12.54
C PRO A 137 -6.14 3.11 11.18
N ILE A 138 -5.12 2.32 10.84
CA ILE A 138 -4.39 2.39 9.57
C ILE A 138 -4.14 0.98 9.02
N ARG A 139 -4.40 0.77 7.73
CA ARG A 139 -4.13 -0.44 6.95
C ARG A 139 -3.14 -0.09 5.83
N TYR A 140 -2.11 -0.92 5.66
CA TYR A 140 -1.10 -0.74 4.61
C TYR A 140 -0.84 -2.02 3.82
N TYR A 141 -0.20 -1.87 2.65
CA TYR A 141 0.20 -2.96 1.76
C TYR A 141 1.72 -2.99 1.63
N LEU A 142 2.31 -4.19 1.53
CA LEU A 142 3.69 -4.37 1.06
C LEU A 142 3.65 -4.89 -0.38
N LEU A 143 4.08 -4.07 -1.33
CA LEU A 143 4.14 -4.46 -2.73
C LEU A 143 5.41 -5.27 -2.99
N LYS A 144 5.27 -6.34 -3.77
CA LYS A 144 6.41 -7.12 -4.25
C LYS A 144 7.05 -6.37 -5.42
N SER A 145 8.28 -5.91 -5.23
CA SER A 145 9.11 -5.35 -6.31
C SER A 145 10.06 -6.43 -6.86
N SER A 146 10.71 -6.16 -8.00
CA SER A 146 11.79 -7.01 -8.51
C SER A 146 12.93 -7.21 -7.50
N GLU A 147 13.08 -6.24 -6.60
CA GLU A 147 14.11 -6.15 -5.56
C GLU A 147 13.69 -6.83 -4.25
N GLY A 148 12.51 -7.46 -4.20
CA GLY A 148 11.94 -8.10 -3.02
C GLY A 148 10.91 -7.26 -2.29
N GLU A 149 10.53 -7.72 -1.09
CA GLU A 149 9.66 -6.99 -0.16
C GLU A 149 10.51 -6.00 0.65
N GLY A 150 10.11 -4.74 0.70
CA GLY A 150 10.84 -3.69 1.40
C GLY A 150 9.99 -2.46 1.67
N THR A 151 10.48 -1.58 2.54
CA THR A 151 9.79 -0.39 3.04
C THR A 151 10.61 0.88 2.84
N THR A 152 11.48 0.91 1.83
CA THR A 152 12.34 2.07 1.56
C THR A 152 11.62 3.20 0.86
N SER A 153 10.43 2.95 0.30
CA SER A 153 9.54 3.98 -0.20
C SER A 153 8.07 3.61 0.02
N VAL A 154 7.20 4.61 -0.10
CA VAL A 154 5.77 4.47 0.10
C VAL A 154 4.99 5.32 -0.90
N LEU A 155 3.89 4.75 -1.40
CA LEU A 155 2.89 5.43 -2.21
C LEU A 155 1.66 5.66 -1.34
N VAL A 156 1.22 6.91 -1.23
CA VAL A 156 -0.02 7.29 -0.54
C VAL A 156 -1.02 7.76 -1.58
N GLY A 157 -2.03 6.95 -1.85
CA GLY A 157 -3.05 7.26 -2.85
C GLY A 157 -4.05 8.30 -2.36
N ALA A 158 -4.48 9.18 -3.26
CA ALA A 158 -5.55 10.14 -3.04
C ALA A 158 -6.03 10.67 -4.41
N PRO A 159 -7.24 11.24 -4.48
CA PRO A 159 -7.73 11.89 -5.70
C PRO A 159 -6.77 12.94 -6.23
N ALA A 160 -6.68 13.06 -7.56
CA ALA A 160 -5.92 14.14 -8.18
C ALA A 160 -6.46 15.51 -7.73
N GLY A 161 -5.55 16.43 -7.40
CA GLY A 161 -5.90 17.74 -6.86
C GLY A 161 -6.10 17.79 -5.34
N SER A 162 -6.11 16.65 -4.63
CA SER A 162 -6.14 16.66 -3.16
C SER A 162 -4.91 17.42 -2.60
N PRO A 163 -5.05 18.22 -1.54
CA PRO A 163 -3.91 18.92 -0.94
C PRO A 163 -2.85 17.96 -0.40
N VAL A 164 -1.58 18.26 -0.68
CA VAL A 164 -0.43 17.52 -0.15
C VAL A 164 0.18 18.32 0.99
N PHE A 165 0.33 17.73 2.17
CA PHE A 165 0.90 18.33 3.37
C PHE A 165 2.27 17.76 3.71
N ALA A 166 3.06 18.53 4.45
CA ALA A 166 4.36 18.10 4.93
C ALA A 166 4.22 16.85 5.83
N PRO A 167 4.88 15.72 5.50
CA PRO A 167 4.81 14.50 6.31
C PRO A 167 5.69 14.60 7.56
N ILE A 168 6.62 15.56 7.59
CA ILE A 168 7.57 15.78 8.68
C ILE A 168 7.91 17.26 8.78
N SER A 169 8.16 17.75 10.00
CA SER A 169 8.62 19.12 10.21
C SER A 169 10.09 19.27 9.81
N GLY A 170 10.43 20.37 9.16
CA GLY A 170 11.75 20.54 8.57
C GLY A 170 11.90 21.83 7.77
N VAL A 171 12.95 21.86 6.97
CA VAL A 171 13.22 22.94 6.03
C VAL A 171 13.17 22.39 4.62
N VAL A 172 12.47 23.07 3.71
CA VAL A 172 12.48 22.74 2.29
C VAL A 172 13.87 23.06 1.73
N ILE A 173 14.54 22.05 1.19
CA ILE A 173 15.90 22.19 0.64
C ILE A 173 15.93 22.12 -0.89
N ALA A 174 14.86 21.61 -1.52
CA ALA A 174 14.68 21.66 -2.96
C ALA A 174 13.19 21.69 -3.34
N VAL A 175 12.89 22.44 -4.40
CA VAL A 175 11.64 22.37 -5.17
C VAL A 175 12.06 22.36 -6.64
N LYS A 176 11.87 21.25 -7.33
CA LYS A 176 12.41 21.03 -8.69
C LYS A 176 11.33 20.49 -9.60
N GLU A 177 11.07 21.21 -10.68
CA GLU A 177 10.33 20.65 -11.81
C GLU A 177 11.22 19.67 -12.58
N TYR A 178 10.66 18.52 -12.92
CA TYR A 178 11.31 17.54 -13.77
C TYR A 178 10.30 16.85 -14.68
N MET A 179 10.82 16.11 -15.65
CA MET A 179 9.98 15.40 -16.60
C MET A 179 9.91 13.92 -16.22
N LEU A 180 8.83 13.53 -15.54
CA LEU A 180 8.52 12.15 -15.20
C LEU A 180 8.41 11.31 -16.48
N TYR A 181 9.24 10.27 -16.55
CA TYR A 181 9.46 9.43 -17.75
C TYR A 181 9.79 10.20 -19.03
N GLY A 182 10.33 11.41 -18.92
CA GLY A 182 10.62 12.27 -20.08
C GLY A 182 9.37 12.78 -20.81
N LYS A 183 8.16 12.61 -20.25
CA LYS A 183 6.90 13.02 -20.89
C LYS A 183 6.00 13.93 -20.06
N HIS A 184 5.98 13.78 -18.74
CA HIS A 184 5.02 14.46 -17.88
C HIS A 184 5.71 15.40 -16.90
N THR A 185 5.29 16.66 -16.85
CA THR A 185 5.77 17.59 -15.80
C THR A 185 5.37 17.06 -14.43
N ASP A 186 6.34 16.97 -13.54
CA ASP A 186 6.16 16.65 -12.13
C ASP A 186 7.07 17.53 -11.26
N VAL A 187 6.73 17.66 -9.98
CA VAL A 187 7.51 18.42 -9.01
C VAL A 187 8.05 17.50 -7.94
N GLN A 188 9.37 17.60 -7.73
CA GLN A 188 10.06 17.04 -6.59
C GLN A 188 10.18 18.09 -5.48
N ILE A 189 9.79 17.71 -4.26
CA ILE A 189 10.01 18.53 -3.05
C ILE A 189 10.85 17.74 -2.06
N ASP A 190 11.98 18.32 -1.65
CA ASP A 190 12.89 17.72 -0.67
C ASP A 190 12.82 18.48 0.65
N ILE A 191 12.57 17.77 1.75
CA ILE A 191 12.53 18.29 3.11
C ILE A 191 13.68 17.70 3.89
N ARG A 192 14.50 18.55 4.51
CA ARG A 192 15.44 18.14 5.55
C ARG A 192 14.75 18.17 6.90
N PRO A 193 14.56 17.03 7.58
CA PRO A 193 13.88 17.00 8.87
C PRO A 193 14.59 17.83 9.94
N GLU A 194 13.82 18.40 10.86
CA GLU A 194 14.39 19.10 12.02
C GLU A 194 15.25 18.17 12.85
N LYS A 195 16.40 18.67 13.35
CA LYS A 195 17.31 17.96 14.27
C LYS A 195 17.78 16.60 13.75
N THR A 196 17.77 16.39 12.43
CA THR A 196 18.34 15.21 11.78
C THR A 196 19.19 15.69 10.60
N SER A 197 20.50 15.78 10.81
CA SER A 197 21.45 16.06 9.72
C SER A 197 21.65 14.82 8.85
N GLY A 198 21.82 15.01 7.55
CA GLY A 198 22.12 13.93 6.62
C GLY A 198 20.92 13.10 6.19
N ILE A 199 19.67 13.45 6.55
CA ILE A 199 18.47 12.78 6.02
C ILE A 199 17.69 13.76 5.15
N THR A 200 17.27 13.28 3.98
CA THR A 200 16.36 13.99 3.07
C THR A 200 15.10 13.16 2.90
N VAL A 201 13.93 13.78 3.07
CA VAL A 201 12.62 13.21 2.73
C VAL A 201 12.16 13.83 1.42
N THR A 202 12.03 13.01 0.39
CA THR A 202 11.65 13.42 -0.96
C THR A 202 10.20 13.05 -1.21
N LEU A 203 9.44 14.00 -1.75
CA LEU A 203 8.08 13.82 -2.25
C LEU A 203 8.06 14.04 -3.77
N LEU A 204 7.42 13.12 -4.49
CA LEU A 204 7.15 13.20 -5.93
C LEU A 204 5.64 13.05 -6.19
N PHE A 205 5.22 13.20 -7.45
CA PHE A 205 3.81 13.21 -7.86
C PHE A 205 3.05 14.37 -7.22
N VAL A 206 3.70 15.55 -7.20
CA VAL A 206 3.15 16.80 -6.70
C VAL A 206 3.00 17.78 -7.87
N SER A 207 1.89 18.52 -7.86
CA SER A 207 1.58 19.60 -8.79
C SER A 207 1.34 20.89 -8.02
N ASP A 208 1.46 22.03 -8.70
CA ASP A 208 1.21 23.38 -8.16
C ASP A 208 1.88 23.62 -6.79
N PRO A 209 3.22 23.55 -6.70
CA PRO A 209 3.92 23.70 -5.42
C PRO A 209 3.67 25.09 -4.84
N VAL A 210 3.33 25.15 -3.54
CA VAL A 210 3.05 26.40 -2.80
C VAL A 210 4.15 26.77 -1.81
N VAL A 211 5.25 26.02 -1.80
CA VAL A 211 6.43 26.25 -0.95
C VAL A 211 7.66 26.57 -1.80
N SER A 212 8.63 27.23 -1.17
CA SER A 212 9.93 27.59 -1.75
C SER A 212 11.09 27.02 -0.93
N ILE A 213 12.26 26.94 -1.56
CA ILE A 213 13.50 26.56 -0.86
C ILE A 213 13.76 27.53 0.30
N GLY A 214 14.04 26.99 1.47
CA GLY A 214 14.26 27.74 2.71
C GLY A 214 13.04 27.84 3.62
N ASP A 215 11.84 27.49 3.14
CA ASP A 215 10.63 27.52 3.96
C ASP A 215 10.70 26.51 5.09
N ILE A 216 10.20 26.92 6.26
CA ILE A 216 10.01 26.04 7.42
C ILE A 216 8.61 25.42 7.31
N VAL A 217 8.56 24.10 7.29
CA VAL A 217 7.31 23.35 7.17
C VAL A 217 7.00 22.62 8.47
N THR A 218 5.71 22.57 8.82
CA THR A 218 5.22 21.84 10.00
C THR A 218 4.43 20.61 9.54
N ALA A 219 4.77 19.44 10.09
CA ALA A 219 4.11 18.18 9.77
C ALA A 219 2.58 18.28 9.91
N GLY A 220 1.85 17.80 8.90
CA GLY A 220 0.38 17.77 8.86
C GLY A 220 -0.29 19.15 8.90
N LYS A 221 0.45 20.24 8.64
CA LYS A 221 -0.11 21.61 8.66
C LYS A 221 0.28 22.43 7.45
N THR A 222 1.54 22.36 7.04
CA THR A 222 2.00 23.13 5.88
C THR A 222 1.66 22.37 4.60
N GLN A 223 0.78 22.94 3.79
CA GLN A 223 0.55 22.46 2.43
C GLN A 223 1.79 22.68 1.57
N LEU A 224 2.17 21.68 0.78
CA LEU A 224 3.30 21.68 -0.14
C LEU A 224 2.87 21.89 -1.59
N GLY A 225 1.68 21.40 -1.95
CA GLY A 225 1.10 21.46 -3.30
C GLY A 225 -0.16 20.59 -3.37
N ASN A 226 -0.41 19.99 -4.53
CA ASN A 226 -1.55 19.11 -4.78
C ASN A 226 -1.12 17.76 -5.38
N VAL A 227 -1.89 16.71 -5.14
CA VAL A 227 -1.67 15.38 -5.70
C VAL A 227 -1.76 15.47 -7.23
N ARG A 228 -0.70 15.03 -7.91
CA ARG A 228 -0.66 15.04 -9.38
C ARG A 228 -1.57 13.96 -9.95
N GLU A 229 -2.21 14.25 -11.08
CA GLU A 229 -2.94 13.24 -11.86
C GLU A 229 -1.98 12.15 -12.39
N CYS A 230 -2.22 10.88 -12.05
CA CYS A 230 -1.36 9.78 -12.48
C CYS A 230 -1.47 9.56 -13.99
N PRO A 231 -0.35 9.43 -14.73
CA PRO A 231 -0.42 9.07 -16.14
C PRO A 231 -1.08 7.70 -16.30
N GLN A 232 -1.91 7.53 -17.32
CA GLN A 232 -2.71 6.32 -17.50
C GLN A 232 -1.83 5.06 -17.54
N GLU A 233 -0.64 5.13 -18.14
CA GLU A 233 0.29 3.98 -18.21
C GLU A 233 0.80 3.53 -16.84
N LEU A 234 0.86 4.44 -15.86
CA LEU A 234 1.27 4.12 -14.48
C LEU A 234 0.07 3.72 -13.61
N ALA A 235 -1.10 4.33 -13.86
CA ALA A 235 -2.32 4.06 -13.13
C ALA A 235 -2.75 2.58 -13.21
N GLU A 236 -2.55 1.90 -14.34
CA GLU A 236 -2.98 0.50 -14.55
C GLU A 236 -2.41 -0.48 -13.50
N ASN A 237 -1.19 -0.24 -12.99
CA ASN A 237 -0.55 -1.10 -11.99
C ASN A 237 -1.01 -0.79 -10.55
N LEU A 238 -1.52 0.41 -10.30
CA LEU A 238 -1.90 0.91 -8.97
C LEU A 238 -3.42 0.96 -8.77
N ALA A 239 -4.21 1.08 -9.84
CA ALA A 239 -5.67 1.11 -9.83
C ALA A 239 -6.27 -0.15 -9.19
N VAL A 240 -5.61 -1.31 -9.39
CA VAL A 240 -6.02 -2.59 -8.78
C VAL A 240 -6.01 -2.53 -7.24
N TYR A 241 -5.16 -1.68 -6.66
CA TYR A 241 -5.03 -1.56 -5.20
C TYR A 241 -5.73 -0.31 -4.65
N THR A 242 -5.69 0.80 -5.38
CA THR A 242 -6.23 2.11 -4.94
C THR A 242 -7.75 2.23 -5.10
N HIS A 243 -8.39 1.38 -5.92
CA HIS A 243 -9.82 1.46 -6.25
C HIS A 243 -10.24 2.85 -6.77
N ASP A 244 -9.29 3.61 -7.34
CA ASP A 244 -9.46 4.96 -7.91
C ASP A 244 -8.51 5.14 -9.13
N SER A 245 -8.34 6.37 -9.62
CA SER A 245 -7.48 6.84 -10.70
C SER A 245 -6.00 6.44 -10.63
N GLY A 246 -5.53 5.87 -9.51
CA GLY A 246 -4.13 5.52 -9.30
C GLY A 246 -3.23 6.73 -8.97
N SER A 247 -3.82 7.91 -8.80
CA SER A 247 -3.13 9.09 -8.24
C SER A 247 -2.64 8.84 -6.82
N HIS A 248 -1.43 9.30 -6.57
CA HIS A 248 -0.73 9.09 -5.32
C HIS A 248 0.37 10.12 -5.14
N VAL A 249 0.78 10.33 -3.90
CA VAL A 249 2.05 10.94 -3.53
C VAL A 249 3.07 9.81 -3.34
N TYR A 250 4.25 9.98 -3.91
CA TYR A 250 5.38 9.10 -3.65
C TYR A 250 6.29 9.72 -2.60
N LEU A 251 6.73 8.93 -1.62
CA LEU A 251 7.64 9.36 -0.56
C LEU A 251 8.80 8.38 -0.40
N GLN A 252 10.00 8.94 -0.26
CA GLN A 252 11.23 8.21 0.08
C GLN A 252 12.06 9.02 1.06
N ALA A 253 12.81 8.32 1.92
CA ALA A 253 13.87 8.94 2.72
C ALA A 253 15.23 8.43 2.25
N THR A 254 16.21 9.33 2.14
CA THR A 254 17.59 8.99 1.81
C THR A 254 18.57 9.60 2.80
N GLU A 255 19.67 8.90 3.05
CA GLU A 255 20.80 9.39 3.83
C GLU A 255 21.88 10.00 2.91
N GLU A 256 22.44 11.14 3.32
CA GLU A 256 23.61 11.73 2.67
C GLU A 256 24.84 10.85 2.95
N PRO A 257 25.73 10.65 1.98
CA PRO A 257 26.96 9.92 2.21
C PRO A 257 27.79 10.60 3.30
N VAL A 258 28.23 9.83 4.29
CA VAL A 258 29.27 10.29 5.22
C VAL A 258 30.60 10.22 4.47
N ASN A 259 31.11 11.38 4.05
CA ASN A 259 32.46 11.50 3.46
C ASN A 259 33.55 11.30 4.51
#